data_AF-A0A958IT81-F1
#
_entry.id   AF-A0A958IT81-F1
#
_cell.length_a   1.000
_cell.length_b   1.000
_cell.length_c   1.000
_cell.angle_alpha   90.00
_cell.angle_beta   90.00
_cell.angle_gamma   90.00
#
_symmetry.space_group_name_H-M   'P 1'
#
loop_
_entity.id
_entity.type
_entity.pdbx_description
1 polymer ?
#
loop_
_entity_poly.entity_id
_entity_poly.type
_entity_poly.pdbx_seq_one_letter_code
_entity_poly.pdbx_strand_id
1 'polypeptide(L)'
;MKKCFVIMPFGKQGTEEFDRNWKIYSEMIRPVLVECGYEPIRGDELEHFGSISRDIIESLYEADIVIADLSGKNVNVFYELGVRHALFRNGTIPIISQGQNPPFDISDYRAIAYSTEHDGPEKFKEALKRHVNAFESHNKKRADNPVHDFLGKKIARISPDMYNRIKRENVSLLQEQEIQSNERNNLVKRIKEMEQYISSLKYQLATRSSNDNDKSIGTATKTKNIYNLRKEPLELSEEDITIMLKEYNFFESKLNTTGEDFPNNFEIKKFNGVRVVIDKTTNLMWQLYGSKSIVSLNKISIESWLETFNNNGYVGFRDWRIPTTTEAITLLKKEKNADDLHLHLLFEKDFWSKPLLTSDSFPYKSSGYNLPTPVSWALNFSKGCFEITYFGIIRPVRSI
;
A
#
# COMPACT_ATOMS: atom_id res chain seq x y z
N MET A 1 5.01 -8.20 -30.53
CA MET A 1 3.65 -8.43 -31.05
C MET A 1 2.75 -7.38 -30.40
N LYS A 2 1.64 -6.96 -31.03
CA LYS A 2 0.72 -6.01 -30.38
C LYS A 2 -0.02 -6.71 -29.24
N LYS A 3 -0.25 -6.04 -28.12
CA LYS A 3 -0.91 -6.65 -26.95
C LYS A 3 -2.39 -6.30 -26.92
N CYS A 4 -3.24 -7.30 -26.69
CA CYS A 4 -4.65 -7.11 -26.39
C CYS A 4 -4.95 -7.63 -24.99
N PHE A 5 -5.31 -6.75 -24.06
CA PHE A 5 -5.72 -7.15 -22.73
C PHE A 5 -7.24 -7.39 -22.69
N VAL A 6 -7.65 -8.53 -22.12
CA VAL A 6 -9.06 -8.93 -22.06
C VAL A 6 -9.53 -8.87 -20.61
N ILE A 7 -10.42 -7.92 -20.33
CA ILE A 7 -11.08 -7.76 -19.03
C ILE A 7 -12.47 -8.38 -19.09
N MET A 8 -12.70 -9.42 -18.29
CA MET A 8 -13.96 -10.15 -18.28
C MET A 8 -14.22 -10.81 -16.92
N PRO A 9 -15.47 -11.17 -16.60
CA PRO A 9 -15.75 -11.92 -15.38
C PRO A 9 -15.02 -13.28 -15.42
N PHE A 10 -14.28 -13.62 -14.36
CA PHE A 10 -13.58 -14.90 -14.30
C PHE A 10 -14.50 -16.04 -13.83
N GLY A 11 -15.40 -15.76 -12.89
CA GLY A 11 -16.09 -16.82 -12.13
C GLY A 11 -15.15 -17.51 -11.14
N LYS A 12 -15.70 -18.36 -10.26
CA LYS A 12 -14.89 -19.17 -9.34
C LYS A 12 -14.46 -20.45 -10.05
N GLN A 13 -13.18 -20.84 -9.94
CA GLN A 13 -12.70 -22.09 -10.56
C GLN A 13 -13.55 -23.29 -10.12
N GLY A 14 -13.90 -24.16 -11.07
CA GLY A 14 -14.78 -25.30 -10.85
C GLY A 14 -16.28 -24.95 -10.84
N THR A 15 -16.67 -23.78 -11.33
CA THR A 15 -18.08 -23.40 -11.54
C THR A 15 -18.43 -23.35 -13.02
N GLU A 16 -19.70 -23.59 -13.36
CA GLU A 16 -20.21 -23.44 -14.74
C GLU A 16 -19.99 -22.03 -15.31
N GLU A 17 -19.98 -21.01 -14.45
CA GLU A 17 -19.65 -19.64 -14.83
C GLU A 17 -18.21 -19.53 -15.34
N PHE A 18 -17.25 -20.13 -14.63
CA PHE A 18 -15.85 -20.16 -15.05
C PHE A 18 -15.70 -20.87 -16.39
N ASP A 19 -16.31 -22.05 -16.55
CA ASP A 19 -16.22 -22.82 -17.79
C ASP A 19 -16.84 -22.07 -18.97
N ARG A 20 -18.00 -21.43 -18.77
CA ARG A 20 -18.64 -20.61 -19.79
C ARG A 20 -17.76 -19.42 -20.20
N ASN A 21 -17.23 -18.69 -19.23
CA ASN A 21 -16.39 -17.51 -19.50
C ASN A 21 -15.05 -17.93 -20.13
N TRP A 22 -14.48 -19.07 -19.75
CA TRP A 22 -13.31 -19.67 -20.40
C TRP A 22 -13.59 -20.02 -21.86
N LYS A 23 -14.74 -20.62 -22.18
CA LYS A 23 -15.12 -20.92 -23.57
C LYS A 23 -15.27 -19.66 -24.41
N ILE A 24 -15.94 -18.63 -23.90
CA ILE A 24 -16.05 -17.33 -24.59
C ILE A 24 -14.66 -16.78 -24.91
N TYR A 25 -13.74 -16.79 -23.95
CA TYR A 25 -12.37 -16.35 -24.18
C TYR A 25 -11.62 -17.22 -25.20
N SER A 26 -11.48 -18.51 -24.89
CA SER A 26 -10.58 -19.43 -25.60
C SER A 26 -11.07 -19.79 -27.01
N GLU A 27 -12.39 -19.88 -27.22
CA GLU A 27 -12.97 -20.31 -28.50
C GLU A 27 -13.47 -19.15 -29.36
N MET A 28 -13.81 -18.00 -28.78
CA MET A 28 -14.41 -16.87 -29.52
C MET A 28 -13.48 -15.65 -29.60
N ILE A 29 -12.86 -15.22 -28.50
CA ILE A 29 -12.04 -13.99 -28.46
C ILE A 29 -10.61 -14.27 -28.92
N ARG A 30 -9.94 -15.24 -28.28
CA ARG A 30 -8.52 -15.56 -28.47
C ARG A 30 -8.17 -15.87 -29.92
N PRO A 31 -8.93 -16.70 -30.68
CA PRO A 31 -8.57 -17.03 -32.04
C PRO A 31 -8.58 -15.82 -32.98
N VAL A 32 -9.53 -14.90 -32.79
CA VAL A 32 -9.66 -13.68 -33.60
C VAL A 32 -8.49 -12.74 -33.34
N LEU A 33 -8.10 -12.56 -32.07
CA LEU A 33 -6.97 -11.71 -31.70
C LEU A 33 -5.66 -12.24 -32.29
N VAL A 34 -5.40 -13.55 -32.14
CA VAL A 34 -4.21 -14.19 -32.72
C VAL A 34 -4.20 -14.05 -34.24
N GLU A 35 -5.34 -14.27 -34.90
CA GLU A 35 -5.47 -14.09 -36.36
C GLU A 35 -5.18 -12.64 -36.79
N CYS A 36 -5.58 -11.65 -35.98
CA CYS A 36 -5.31 -10.24 -36.22
C CYS A 36 -3.89 -9.79 -35.82
N GLY A 37 -3.01 -10.71 -35.39
CA GLY A 37 -1.62 -10.41 -35.02
C GLY A 37 -1.45 -9.81 -33.61
N TYR A 38 -2.42 -10.02 -32.73
CA TYR A 38 -2.38 -9.61 -31.34
C TYR A 38 -2.02 -10.78 -30.41
N GLU A 39 -1.32 -10.45 -29.33
CA GLU A 39 -1.11 -11.29 -28.17
C GLU A 39 -2.28 -11.09 -27.20
N PRO A 40 -3.20 -12.06 -27.08
CA PRO A 40 -4.28 -11.99 -26.10
C PRO A 40 -3.73 -12.30 -24.71
N ILE A 41 -4.04 -11.42 -23.75
CA ILE A 41 -3.67 -11.58 -22.35
C ILE A 41 -4.95 -11.45 -21.53
N ARG A 42 -5.34 -12.51 -20.81
CA ARG A 42 -6.45 -12.47 -19.86
C ARG A 42 -5.95 -12.16 -18.45
N GLY A 43 -6.74 -11.46 -17.64
CA GLY A 43 -6.31 -10.99 -16.32
C GLY A 43 -5.84 -12.08 -15.33
N ASP A 44 -6.30 -13.33 -15.48
CA ASP A 44 -5.89 -14.48 -14.67
C ASP A 44 -4.74 -15.32 -15.29
N GLU A 45 -4.30 -15.00 -16.51
CA GLU A 45 -3.09 -15.60 -17.13
C GLU A 45 -1.80 -14.89 -16.67
N LEU A 46 -1.91 -13.79 -15.92
CA LEU A 46 -0.77 -13.07 -15.38
C LEU A 46 -0.15 -13.86 -14.22
N GLU A 47 1.13 -14.21 -14.34
CA GLU A 47 1.89 -14.81 -13.23
C GLU A 47 2.07 -13.77 -12.11
N HIS A 48 1.36 -13.96 -11.00
CA HIS A 48 1.30 -12.97 -9.92
C HIS A 48 2.51 -13.05 -8.98
N PHE A 49 3.56 -12.27 -9.25
CA PHE A 49 4.59 -11.94 -8.25
C PHE A 49 4.37 -10.50 -7.74
N GLY A 50 3.59 -10.35 -6.67
CA GLY A 50 3.34 -9.04 -6.05
C GLY A 50 1.86 -8.66 -6.01
N SER A 51 1.54 -7.42 -6.40
CA SER A 51 0.16 -6.90 -6.32
C SER A 51 -0.57 -7.13 -7.63
N ILE A 52 -1.59 -7.99 -7.61
CA ILE A 52 -2.53 -8.23 -8.73
C ILE A 52 -3.04 -6.89 -9.33
N SER A 53 -3.33 -5.91 -8.47
CA SER A 53 -3.77 -4.59 -8.91
C SER A 53 -2.70 -3.81 -9.69
N ARG A 54 -1.41 -4.00 -9.42
CA ARG A 54 -0.34 -3.37 -10.21
C ARG A 54 -0.31 -3.97 -11.62
N ASP A 55 -0.27 -5.29 -11.71
CA ASP A 55 -0.13 -6.01 -12.98
C ASP A 55 -1.30 -5.73 -13.93
N ILE A 56 -2.52 -5.65 -13.38
CA ILE A 56 -3.72 -5.26 -14.15
C ILE A 56 -3.58 -3.83 -14.68
N ILE A 57 -3.16 -2.87 -13.84
CA ILE A 57 -3.04 -1.47 -14.26
C ILE A 57 -1.94 -1.30 -15.31
N GLU A 58 -0.80 -1.99 -15.13
CA GLU A 58 0.28 -2.03 -16.12
C GLU A 58 -0.21 -2.66 -17.43
N SER A 59 -0.97 -3.75 -17.37
CA SER A 59 -1.55 -4.40 -18.57
C SER A 59 -2.54 -3.49 -19.29
N LEU A 60 -3.41 -2.77 -18.57
CA LEU A 60 -4.33 -1.77 -19.14
C LEU A 60 -3.59 -0.60 -19.79
N TYR A 61 -2.41 -0.25 -19.26
CA TYR A 61 -1.56 0.82 -19.79
C TYR A 61 -0.78 0.38 -21.03
N GLU A 62 -0.17 -0.80 -20.99
CA GLU A 62 0.67 -1.31 -22.08
C GLU A 62 -0.10 -1.86 -23.27
N ALA A 63 -1.35 -2.28 -23.08
CA ALA A 63 -2.14 -2.89 -24.14
C ALA A 63 -2.49 -1.89 -25.26
N ASP A 64 -2.24 -2.30 -26.51
CA ASP A 64 -2.61 -1.56 -27.71
C ASP A 64 -4.14 -1.43 -27.82
N ILE A 65 -4.85 -2.52 -27.52
CA ILE A 65 -6.31 -2.56 -27.42
C ILE A 65 -6.75 -3.31 -26.15
N VAL A 66 -7.94 -2.98 -25.66
CA VAL A 66 -8.59 -3.67 -24.54
C VAL A 66 -9.95 -4.18 -24.98
N ILE A 67 -10.24 -5.46 -24.76
CA ILE A 67 -11.59 -6.01 -24.88
C ILE A 67 -12.22 -6.05 -23.49
N ALA A 68 -13.45 -5.52 -23.35
CA ALA A 68 -14.14 -5.47 -22.07
C ALA A 68 -15.50 -6.17 -22.13
N ASP A 69 -15.67 -7.27 -21.40
CA ASP A 69 -16.92 -8.01 -21.31
C ASP A 69 -17.85 -7.44 -20.24
N LEU A 70 -18.86 -6.70 -20.69
CA LEU A 70 -19.82 -6.00 -19.83
C LEU A 70 -20.94 -6.91 -19.31
N SER A 71 -20.91 -8.19 -19.67
CA SER A 71 -21.95 -9.15 -19.31
C SER A 71 -22.05 -9.36 -17.81
N GLY A 72 -23.27 -9.49 -17.31
CA GLY A 72 -23.53 -9.69 -15.87
C GLY A 72 -23.18 -8.48 -15.00
N LYS A 73 -22.74 -7.37 -15.61
CA LYS A 73 -22.43 -6.09 -14.94
C LYS A 73 -21.41 -6.24 -13.80
N ASN A 74 -20.33 -6.97 -14.05
CA ASN A 74 -19.29 -7.19 -13.05
C ASN A 74 -18.59 -5.88 -12.65
N VAL A 75 -18.55 -5.58 -11.34
CA VAL A 75 -17.98 -4.33 -10.80
C VAL A 75 -16.48 -4.16 -11.06
N ASN A 76 -15.72 -5.26 -11.11
CA ASN A 76 -14.27 -5.20 -11.36
C ASN A 76 -14.01 -4.84 -12.83
N VAL A 77 -14.78 -5.42 -13.76
CA VAL A 77 -14.67 -5.07 -15.19
C VAL A 77 -14.96 -3.58 -15.41
N PHE A 78 -15.97 -3.01 -14.74
CA PHE A 78 -16.25 -1.58 -14.85
C PHE A 78 -15.16 -0.70 -14.24
N TYR A 79 -14.54 -1.13 -13.15
CA TYR A 79 -13.40 -0.42 -12.57
C TYR A 79 -12.22 -0.36 -13.56
N GLU A 80 -11.84 -1.51 -14.13
CA GLU A 80 -10.76 -1.63 -15.11
C GLU A 80 -11.07 -0.85 -16.40
N LEU A 81 -12.31 -0.92 -16.88
CA LEU A 81 -12.81 -0.12 -17.99
C LEU A 81 -12.69 1.37 -17.73
N GLY A 82 -13.07 1.83 -16.53
CA GLY A 82 -12.94 3.22 -16.10
C GLY A 82 -11.50 3.71 -16.12
N VAL A 83 -10.56 2.90 -15.62
CA VAL A 83 -9.12 3.20 -15.69
C VAL A 83 -8.66 3.31 -17.14
N ARG A 84 -9.03 2.35 -18.01
CA ARG A 84 -8.67 2.39 -19.43
C ARG A 84 -9.20 3.64 -20.12
N HIS A 85 -10.47 3.99 -19.89
CA HIS A 85 -11.10 5.20 -20.41
C HIS A 85 -10.39 6.47 -19.92
N ALA A 86 -9.91 6.50 -18.69
CA ALA A 86 -9.15 7.65 -18.19
C ALA A 86 -7.80 7.82 -18.91
N LEU A 87 -7.09 6.71 -19.14
CA LEU A 87 -5.75 6.73 -19.71
C LEU A 87 -5.73 6.96 -21.22
N PHE A 88 -6.69 6.39 -21.97
CA PHE A 88 -6.66 6.38 -23.42
C PHE A 88 -7.96 6.88 -24.05
N ARG A 89 -7.77 7.66 -25.12
CA ARG A 89 -8.87 8.19 -25.92
C ARG A 89 -9.58 7.13 -26.76
N ASN A 90 -8.83 6.12 -27.17
CA ASN A 90 -9.24 5.07 -28.09
C ASN A 90 -8.55 3.76 -27.74
N GLY A 91 -9.09 2.66 -28.24
CA GLY A 91 -8.51 1.32 -28.12
C GLY A 91 -9.22 0.48 -27.08
N THR A 92 -10.53 0.66 -26.94
CA THR A 92 -11.39 -0.16 -26.08
C THR A 92 -12.55 -0.70 -26.90
N ILE A 93 -12.76 -2.01 -26.84
CA ILE A 93 -13.81 -2.73 -27.56
C ILE A 93 -14.72 -3.41 -26.52
N PRO A 94 -15.86 -2.78 -26.17
CA PRO A 94 -16.82 -3.42 -25.29
C PRO A 94 -17.52 -4.58 -25.99
N ILE A 95 -17.70 -5.69 -25.29
CA ILE A 95 -18.52 -6.83 -25.72
C ILE A 95 -19.59 -7.10 -24.67
N ILE A 96 -20.70 -7.71 -25.07
CA ILE A 96 -21.80 -7.99 -24.17
C ILE A 96 -22.63 -9.18 -24.65
N SER A 97 -23.13 -10.00 -23.72
CA SER A 97 -24.02 -11.11 -24.03
C SER A 97 -25.30 -10.59 -24.69
N GLN A 98 -25.73 -11.25 -25.76
CA GLN A 98 -26.95 -10.91 -26.49
C GLN A 98 -28.16 -10.87 -25.53
N GLY A 99 -28.99 -9.84 -25.67
CA GLY A 99 -30.14 -9.59 -24.80
C GLY A 99 -29.82 -8.74 -23.56
N GLN A 100 -28.55 -8.46 -23.27
CA GLN A 100 -28.16 -7.49 -22.24
C GLN A 100 -27.82 -6.13 -22.88
N ASN A 101 -27.87 -5.09 -22.05
CA ASN A 101 -27.52 -3.72 -22.45
C ASN A 101 -26.43 -3.15 -21.53
N PRO A 102 -25.51 -2.33 -22.05
CA PRO A 102 -24.59 -1.57 -21.23
C PRO A 102 -25.35 -0.68 -20.22
N PRO A 103 -24.75 -0.35 -19.06
CA PRO A 103 -25.31 0.66 -18.15
C PRO A 103 -25.51 2.00 -18.83
N PHE A 104 -26.45 2.79 -18.31
CA PHE A 104 -26.86 4.09 -18.87
C PHE A 104 -25.67 5.04 -19.14
N ASP A 105 -24.69 5.09 -18.24
CA ASP A 105 -23.53 5.99 -18.38
C ASP A 105 -22.63 5.68 -19.59
N ILE A 106 -22.72 4.48 -20.16
CA ILE A 106 -21.94 4.04 -21.32
C ILE A 106 -22.79 3.48 -22.46
N SER A 107 -24.12 3.61 -22.40
CA SER A 107 -25.02 3.04 -23.41
C SER A 107 -24.89 3.69 -24.80
N ASP A 108 -24.36 4.92 -24.85
CA ASP A 108 -24.07 5.62 -26.10
C ASP A 108 -22.86 5.03 -26.85
N TYR A 109 -22.06 4.19 -26.18
CA TYR A 109 -20.89 3.52 -26.73
C TYR A 109 -21.25 2.09 -27.13
N ARG A 110 -21.05 1.78 -28.41
CA ARG A 110 -21.48 0.50 -28.99
C ARG A 110 -20.66 -0.65 -28.41
N ALA A 111 -21.35 -1.64 -27.85
CA ALA A 111 -20.78 -2.94 -27.51
C ALA A 111 -21.08 -3.96 -28.62
N ILE A 112 -20.16 -4.87 -28.88
CA ILE A 112 -20.39 -6.01 -29.77
C ILE A 112 -21.20 -7.06 -29.01
N ALA A 113 -22.41 -7.34 -29.48
CA ALA A 113 -23.23 -8.41 -28.90
C ALA A 113 -22.67 -9.79 -29.29
N TYR A 114 -22.60 -10.72 -28.35
CA TYR A 114 -22.19 -12.11 -28.58
C TYR A 114 -23.24 -13.11 -28.10
N SER A 115 -23.30 -14.27 -28.75
CA SER A 115 -24.10 -15.42 -28.34
C SER A 115 -23.27 -16.69 -28.47
N THR A 116 -23.45 -17.63 -27.55
CA THR A 116 -22.85 -18.97 -27.60
C THR A 116 -23.70 -19.98 -28.36
N GLU A 117 -24.91 -19.58 -28.78
CA GLU A 117 -25.89 -20.45 -29.44
C GLU A 117 -25.81 -20.35 -30.96
N HIS A 118 -26.14 -21.45 -31.64
CA HIS A 118 -26.24 -21.53 -33.10
C HIS A 118 -25.02 -20.93 -33.84
N ASP A 119 -25.25 -19.97 -34.75
CA ASP A 119 -24.21 -19.27 -35.51
C ASP A 119 -23.68 -18.01 -34.80
N GLY A 120 -24.07 -17.79 -33.53
CA GLY A 120 -23.64 -16.68 -32.68
C GLY A 120 -22.12 -16.56 -32.54
N PRO A 121 -21.37 -17.65 -32.28
CA PRO A 121 -19.91 -17.61 -32.19
C PRO A 121 -19.23 -17.09 -33.46
N GLU A 122 -19.62 -17.58 -34.63
CA GLU A 122 -19.01 -17.16 -35.90
C GLU A 122 -19.37 -15.72 -36.25
N LYS A 123 -20.63 -15.31 -36.07
CA LYS A 123 -21.06 -13.91 -36.23
C LYS A 123 -20.29 -12.96 -35.30
N PHE A 124 -20.08 -13.37 -34.05
CA PHE A 124 -19.29 -12.59 -33.10
C PHE A 124 -17.84 -12.47 -33.56
N LYS A 125 -17.20 -13.58 -33.97
CA LYS A 125 -15.82 -13.57 -34.46
C LYS A 125 -15.65 -12.63 -35.66
N GLU A 126 -16.57 -12.68 -36.62
CA GLU A 126 -16.59 -11.76 -37.76
C GLU A 126 -16.76 -10.29 -37.34
N ALA A 127 -17.66 -10.00 -36.39
CA ALA A 127 -17.89 -8.67 -35.88
C ALA A 127 -16.68 -8.12 -35.11
N LEU A 128 -16.04 -8.96 -34.28
CA LEU A 128 -14.85 -8.62 -33.53
C LEU A 128 -13.67 -8.35 -34.48
N LYS A 129 -13.44 -9.23 -35.46
CA LYS A 129 -12.39 -9.07 -36.48
C LYS A 129 -12.56 -7.76 -37.25
N ARG A 130 -13.79 -7.41 -37.63
CA ARG A 130 -14.08 -6.12 -38.28
C ARG A 130 -13.74 -4.93 -37.39
N HIS A 131 -14.06 -4.99 -36.09
CA HIS A 131 -13.71 -3.90 -35.15
C HIS A 131 -12.20 -3.76 -34.96
N VAL A 132 -11.47 -4.86 -34.77
CA VAL A 132 -10.00 -4.83 -34.63
C VAL A 132 -9.35 -4.24 -35.88
N ASN A 133 -9.77 -4.66 -37.08
CA ASN A 133 -9.26 -4.10 -38.34
C ASN A 133 -9.67 -2.64 -38.57
N ALA A 134 -10.87 -2.24 -38.12
CA ALA A 134 -11.32 -0.85 -38.19
C ALA A 134 -10.45 0.05 -37.30
N PHE A 135 -10.09 -0.41 -36.10
CA PHE A 135 -9.21 0.33 -35.19
C PHE A 135 -7.83 0.62 -35.80
N GLU A 136 -7.28 -0.32 -36.57
CA GLU A 136 -5.99 -0.18 -37.27
C GLU A 136 -6.05 0.80 -38.44
N SER A 137 -7.17 0.82 -39.16
CA SER A 137 -7.31 1.59 -40.40
C SER A 137 -7.84 3.02 -40.21
N HIS A 138 -8.52 3.31 -39.10
CA HIS A 138 -9.20 4.59 -38.92
C HIS A 138 -8.30 5.67 -38.32
N ASN A 139 -8.41 6.87 -38.89
CA ASN A 139 -7.89 8.10 -38.29
C ASN A 139 -8.71 8.39 -37.00
N LYS A 140 -8.10 8.16 -35.83
CA LYS A 140 -8.68 8.20 -34.46
C LYS A 140 -9.18 9.59 -34.01
N LYS A 141 -10.06 10.21 -34.81
CA LYS A 141 -10.52 11.60 -34.59
C LYS A 141 -11.56 11.74 -33.48
N ARG A 142 -12.37 10.70 -33.22
CA ARG A 142 -13.39 10.63 -32.15
C ARG A 142 -12.94 9.67 -31.06
N ALA A 143 -13.29 9.96 -29.80
CA ALA A 143 -13.03 9.00 -28.73
C ALA A 143 -14.02 7.83 -28.85
N ASP A 144 -13.66 6.69 -28.27
CA ASP A 144 -14.55 5.53 -28.13
C ASP A 144 -15.10 5.41 -26.70
N ASN A 145 -14.95 6.46 -25.89
CA ASN A 145 -15.32 6.46 -24.49
C ASN A 145 -15.75 7.86 -23.99
N PRO A 146 -16.59 7.92 -22.93
CA PRO A 146 -17.16 9.18 -22.44
C PRO A 146 -16.13 10.13 -21.85
N VAL A 147 -15.07 9.61 -21.24
CA VAL A 147 -14.07 10.46 -20.59
C VAL A 147 -13.44 11.41 -21.59
N HIS A 148 -12.97 10.89 -22.72
CA HIS A 148 -12.32 11.74 -23.71
C HIS A 148 -13.29 12.40 -24.70
N ASP A 149 -14.48 11.85 -24.92
CA ASP A 149 -15.50 12.54 -25.73
C ASP A 149 -15.99 13.81 -25.04
N PHE A 150 -16.19 13.79 -23.72
CA PHE A 150 -16.60 14.97 -22.96
C PHE A 150 -15.44 15.88 -22.54
N LEU A 151 -14.26 15.33 -22.23
CA LEU A 151 -13.13 16.08 -21.68
C LEU A 151 -11.93 16.26 -22.62
N GLY A 152 -11.96 15.75 -23.86
CA GLY A 152 -10.77 15.59 -24.72
C GLY A 152 -9.82 16.79 -24.82
N LYS A 153 -10.32 18.02 -24.99
CA LYS A 153 -9.47 19.24 -25.04
C LYS A 153 -8.93 19.67 -23.66
N LYS A 154 -9.62 19.32 -22.57
CA LYS A 154 -9.19 19.62 -21.19
C LYS A 154 -8.14 18.62 -20.70
N ILE A 155 -8.27 17.33 -21.05
CA ILE A 155 -7.27 16.30 -20.72
C ILE A 155 -5.93 16.60 -21.42
N ALA A 156 -5.96 17.04 -22.68
CA ALA A 156 -4.74 17.45 -23.40
C ALA A 156 -4.01 18.65 -22.77
N ARG A 157 -4.66 19.46 -21.92
CA ARG A 157 -4.00 20.51 -21.12
C ARG A 157 -3.38 19.96 -19.84
N ILE A 158 -3.91 18.88 -19.30
CA ILE A 158 -3.39 18.18 -18.12
C ILE A 158 -2.16 17.33 -18.50
N SER A 159 -2.17 16.74 -19.71
CA SER A 159 -1.22 15.72 -20.18
C SER A 159 0.25 16.19 -20.30
N PRO A 160 0.60 17.33 -20.94
CA PRO A 160 2.00 17.76 -21.05
C PRO A 160 2.57 18.18 -19.69
N ASP A 161 1.82 18.96 -18.91
CA ASP A 161 2.29 19.47 -17.62
C ASP A 161 2.42 18.36 -16.58
N MET A 162 1.46 17.42 -16.54
CA MET A 162 1.52 16.27 -15.64
C MET A 162 2.62 15.28 -16.06
N TYR A 163 2.76 14.95 -17.35
CA TYR A 163 3.85 14.09 -17.82
C TYR A 163 5.22 14.73 -17.55
N ASN A 164 5.39 16.03 -17.83
CA ASN A 164 6.62 16.75 -17.55
C ASN A 164 6.87 16.93 -16.05
N ARG A 165 5.83 16.94 -15.22
CA ARG A 165 5.95 16.98 -13.76
C ARG A 165 6.38 15.62 -13.20
N ILE A 166 5.72 14.53 -13.60
CA ILE A 166 6.07 13.16 -13.22
C ILE A 166 7.46 12.80 -13.74
N LYS A 167 7.80 13.17 -14.99
CA LYS A 167 9.13 12.95 -15.56
C LYS A 167 10.20 13.74 -14.81
N ARG A 168 9.94 15.00 -14.42
CA ARG A 168 10.86 15.78 -13.59
C ARG A 168 11.05 15.14 -12.21
N GLU A 169 9.97 14.71 -11.57
CA GLU A 169 10.01 14.00 -10.29
C GLU A 169 10.82 12.69 -10.39
N ASN A 170 10.64 11.92 -11.47
CA ASN A 170 11.39 10.68 -11.71
C ASN A 170 12.86 10.90 -12.05
N VAL A 171 13.20 11.94 -12.82
CA VAL A 171 14.61 12.31 -13.09
C VAL A 171 15.30 12.80 -11.82
N SER A 172 14.62 13.61 -10.99
CA SER A 172 15.17 13.98 -9.68
C SER A 172 15.38 12.76 -8.77
N LEU A 173 14.47 11.79 -8.81
CA LEU A 173 14.62 10.53 -8.06
C LEU A 173 15.84 9.71 -8.53
N LEU A 174 16.09 9.64 -9.85
CA LEU A 174 17.27 8.95 -10.40
C LEU A 174 18.59 9.65 -10.03
N GLN A 175 18.62 10.98 -10.07
CA GLN A 175 19.77 11.78 -9.64
C GLN A 175 20.02 11.65 -8.13
N GLU A 176 18.96 11.65 -7.32
CA GLU A 176 19.02 11.39 -5.88
C GLU A 176 19.59 10.00 -5.58
N GLN A 177 19.21 8.97 -6.35
CA GLN A 177 19.74 7.61 -6.23
C GLN A 177 21.24 7.53 -6.56
N GLU A 178 21.70 8.24 -7.59
CA GLU A 178 23.12 8.28 -7.97
C GLU A 178 23.98 8.98 -6.90
N ILE A 179 23.48 10.09 -6.34
CA ILE A 179 24.12 10.79 -5.22
C ILE A 179 24.17 9.91 -3.97
N GLN A 180 23.07 9.24 -3.61
CA GLN A 180 23.03 8.30 -2.48
C GLN A 180 23.99 7.12 -2.66
N SER A 181 24.13 6.61 -3.90
CA SER A 181 25.10 5.56 -4.22
C SER A 181 26.55 6.03 -3.98
N ASN A 182 26.88 7.24 -4.41
CA ASN A 182 28.20 7.83 -4.21
C ASN A 182 28.50 8.12 -2.73
N GLU A 183 27.53 8.63 -1.97
CA GLU A 183 27.67 8.83 -0.52
C GLU A 183 27.84 7.51 0.24
N ARG A 184 27.08 6.48 -0.14
CA ARG A 184 27.23 5.11 0.42
C ARG A 184 28.64 4.58 0.19
N ASN A 185 29.18 4.74 -1.01
CA ASN A 185 30.53 4.28 -1.34
C ASN A 185 31.61 5.00 -0.51
N ASN A 186 31.44 6.31 -0.27
CA ASN A 186 32.32 7.08 0.60
C ASN A 186 32.24 6.67 2.07
N LEU A 187 31.05 6.38 2.58
CA LEU A 187 30.86 5.89 3.96
C LEU A 187 31.50 4.52 4.17
N VAL A 188 31.34 3.59 3.21
CA VAL A 188 31.99 2.27 3.25
C VAL A 188 33.52 2.41 3.31
N LYS A 189 34.09 3.38 2.59
CA LYS A 189 35.53 3.66 2.65
C LYS A 189 35.97 4.11 4.05
N ARG A 190 35.24 5.05 4.66
CA ARG A 190 35.54 5.54 6.03
C ARG A 190 35.38 4.45 7.09
N ILE A 191 34.39 3.56 6.95
CA ILE A 191 34.19 2.43 7.86
C ILE A 191 35.43 1.51 7.82
N LYS A 192 35.94 1.18 6.64
CA LYS A 192 37.17 0.37 6.51
C LYS A 192 38.39 1.04 7.14
N GLU A 193 38.54 2.36 6.99
CA GLU A 193 39.61 3.13 7.63
C GLU A 193 39.47 3.10 9.17
N MET A 194 38.25 3.22 9.69
CA MET A 194 37.98 3.10 11.13
C MET A 194 38.23 1.69 11.68
N GLU A 195 37.87 0.64 10.94
CA GLU A 195 38.15 -0.75 11.34
C GLU A 195 39.65 -1.02 11.46
N GLN A 196 40.45 -0.48 10.55
CA GLN A 196 41.92 -0.53 10.62
C GLN A 196 42.43 0.22 11.86
N TYR A 197 41.90 1.40 12.14
CA TYR A 197 42.27 2.18 13.33
C TYR A 197 41.90 1.48 14.64
N ILE A 198 40.69 0.92 14.76
CA ILE A 198 40.25 0.14 15.93
C ILE A 198 41.14 -1.09 16.13
N SER A 199 41.52 -1.77 15.06
CA SER A 199 42.44 -2.91 15.14
C SER A 199 43.81 -2.50 15.69
N SER A 200 44.32 -1.33 15.29
CA SER A 200 45.57 -0.78 15.82
C SER A 200 45.48 -0.41 17.31
N LEU A 201 44.35 0.17 17.74
CA LEU A 201 44.11 0.51 19.14
C LEU A 201 43.98 -0.75 20.02
N LYS A 202 43.29 -1.80 19.54
CA LYS A 202 43.20 -3.09 20.24
C LYS A 202 44.57 -3.71 20.45
N TYR A 203 45.43 -3.64 19.44
CA TYR A 203 46.82 -4.10 19.54
C TYR A 203 47.60 -3.31 20.60
N GLN A 204 47.48 -1.98 20.61
CA GLN A 204 48.12 -1.11 21.60
C GLN A 204 47.62 -1.35 23.03
N LEU A 205 46.31 -1.59 23.21
CA LEU A 205 45.71 -1.88 24.51
C LEU A 205 46.15 -3.25 25.06
N ALA A 206 46.27 -4.26 24.19
CA ALA A 206 46.82 -5.57 24.58
C ALA A 206 48.27 -5.47 25.09
N THR A 207 49.02 -4.46 24.67
CA THR A 207 50.40 -4.21 25.11
C THR A 207 50.54 -3.30 26.36
N ARG A 208 49.44 -2.78 26.92
CA ARG A 208 49.47 -1.72 27.97
C ARG A 208 48.83 -2.07 29.32
N SER A 209 48.60 -3.35 29.64
CA SER A 209 48.20 -3.74 31.01
C SER A 209 49.40 -3.73 31.97
N SER A 210 49.78 -2.54 32.44
CA SER A 210 50.43 -2.23 33.73
C SER A 210 50.44 -0.70 33.93
N ASN A 211 49.92 -0.25 35.09
CA ASN A 211 49.95 1.09 35.70
C ASN A 211 48.73 2.04 35.52
N ASP A 212 47.90 2.02 36.57
CA ASP A 212 47.40 3.12 37.42
C ASP A 212 46.82 4.46 36.88
N ASN A 213 45.57 4.69 37.31
CA ASN A 213 44.99 5.80 38.11
C ASN A 213 44.92 7.28 37.64
N ASP A 214 43.65 7.74 37.59
CA ASP A 214 43.03 8.95 38.19
C ASP A 214 42.67 10.20 37.34
N LYS A 215 41.41 10.65 37.60
CA LYS A 215 40.77 12.00 37.54
C LYS A 215 40.73 12.86 36.26
N SER A 216 39.51 13.13 35.75
CA SER A 216 38.61 14.23 36.20
C SER A 216 37.63 14.77 35.13
N ILE A 217 36.39 14.91 35.59
CA ILE A 217 35.21 15.77 35.28
C ILE A 217 35.34 16.87 34.20
N GLY A 218 34.32 16.96 33.33
CA GLY A 218 34.04 18.14 32.50
C GLY A 218 32.66 18.17 31.81
N THR A 219 31.70 18.84 32.46
CA THR A 219 30.52 19.56 31.93
C THR A 219 29.46 18.82 31.10
N ALA A 220 28.34 18.49 31.75
CA ALA A 220 27.08 18.11 31.11
C ALA A 220 26.30 19.34 30.64
N THR A 221 26.17 19.50 29.33
CA THR A 221 25.17 20.37 28.69
C THR A 221 23.81 19.68 28.81
N LYS A 222 22.79 20.40 29.32
CA LYS A 222 21.39 19.94 29.48
C LYS A 222 20.88 19.18 28.24
N THR A 223 20.90 17.85 28.29
CA THR A 223 20.20 17.00 27.34
C THR A 223 18.72 16.98 27.69
N LYS A 224 17.87 17.32 26.72
CA LYS A 224 16.42 17.05 26.80
C LYS A 224 16.23 15.58 27.18
N ASN A 225 15.47 15.29 28.24
CA ASN A 225 15.16 13.92 28.66
C ASN A 225 14.47 13.18 27.51
N ILE A 226 15.15 12.15 26.99
CA ILE A 226 14.59 11.23 26.00
C ILE A 226 13.82 10.16 26.78
N TYR A 227 12.55 9.95 26.44
CA TYR A 227 11.72 8.90 27.04
C TYR A 227 12.03 7.57 26.38
N ASN A 228 12.63 6.64 27.12
CA ASN A 228 12.97 5.31 26.62
C ASN A 228 11.79 4.35 26.82
N LEU A 229 10.99 4.16 25.77
CA LEU A 229 9.81 3.30 25.81
C LEU A 229 10.18 1.84 25.51
N ARG A 230 9.40 0.90 26.07
CA ARG A 230 9.57 -0.53 25.81
C ARG A 230 9.33 -0.84 24.33
N LYS A 231 10.27 -1.59 23.74
CA LYS A 231 10.25 -2.03 22.34
C LYS A 231 9.85 -3.50 22.17
N GLU A 232 10.16 -4.32 23.18
CA GLU A 232 9.93 -5.76 23.14
C GLU A 232 8.47 -6.09 23.44
N PRO A 233 7.78 -6.87 22.60
CA PRO A 233 6.39 -7.28 22.82
C PRO A 233 6.19 -8.05 24.13
N LEU A 234 5.06 -7.84 24.80
CA LEU A 234 4.65 -8.56 26.00
C LEU A 234 3.22 -9.09 25.88
N GLU A 235 2.90 -10.11 26.66
CA GLU A 235 1.52 -10.47 26.96
C GLU A 235 1.05 -9.63 28.16
N LEU A 236 0.00 -8.83 27.99
CA LEU A 236 -0.46 -7.85 28.99
C LEU A 236 -1.93 -8.05 29.32
N SER A 237 -2.26 -8.11 30.61
CA SER A 237 -3.63 -8.04 31.11
C SER A 237 -4.16 -6.59 31.16
N GLU A 238 -5.47 -6.42 31.44
CA GLU A 238 -6.03 -5.07 31.62
C GLU A 238 -5.42 -4.34 32.82
N GLU A 239 -5.04 -5.08 33.87
CA GLU A 239 -4.36 -4.55 35.05
C GLU A 239 -2.98 -4.01 34.67
N ASP A 240 -2.22 -4.74 33.85
CA ASP A 240 -0.89 -4.31 33.39
C ASP A 240 -0.97 -3.01 32.58
N ILE A 241 -1.97 -2.88 31.70
CA ILE A 241 -2.23 -1.62 30.97
C ILE A 241 -2.56 -0.49 31.92
N THR A 242 -3.40 -0.75 32.93
CA THR A 242 -3.81 0.25 33.92
C THR A 242 -2.62 0.74 34.75
N ILE A 243 -1.74 -0.16 35.18
CA ILE A 243 -0.50 0.15 35.90
C ILE A 243 0.40 1.02 35.01
N MET A 244 0.63 0.61 33.77
CA MET A 244 1.45 1.35 32.81
C MET A 244 0.92 2.77 32.57
N LEU A 245 -0.38 2.93 32.33
CA LEU A 245 -0.98 4.25 32.11
C LEU A 245 -0.77 5.19 33.31
N LYS A 246 -0.90 4.68 34.53
CA LYS A 246 -0.70 5.46 35.76
C LYS A 246 0.76 5.78 36.01
N GLU A 247 1.66 4.83 35.83
CA GLU A 247 3.11 5.01 36.03
C GLU A 247 3.66 6.13 35.15
N TYR A 248 3.24 6.16 33.88
CA TYR A 248 3.66 7.18 32.93
C TYR A 248 2.74 8.42 32.90
N ASN A 249 1.65 8.41 33.68
CA ASN A 249 0.60 9.43 33.66
C ASN A 249 0.00 9.70 32.26
N PHE A 250 -0.13 8.67 31.43
CA PHE A 250 -0.68 8.80 30.08
C PHE A 250 -2.21 8.90 30.10
N PHE A 251 -2.75 9.88 29.40
CA PHE A 251 -4.19 9.97 29.15
C PHE A 251 -4.71 8.71 28.45
N GLU A 252 -5.85 8.21 28.92
CA GLU A 252 -6.69 7.23 28.24
C GLU A 252 -8.15 7.42 28.68
N SER A 253 -9.12 7.39 27.76
CA SER A 253 -10.47 7.90 28.00
C SER A 253 -11.35 7.07 28.96
N LYS A 254 -10.90 5.87 29.35
CA LYS A 254 -11.61 4.94 30.25
C LYS A 254 -10.82 4.63 31.51
N LEU A 255 -9.57 4.21 31.37
CA LEU A 255 -8.73 3.67 32.44
C LEU A 255 -7.89 4.75 33.14
N ASN A 256 -7.62 5.89 32.47
CA ASN A 256 -6.85 6.99 33.06
C ASN A 256 -7.25 8.38 32.53
N THR A 257 -8.48 8.81 32.83
CA THR A 257 -9.06 10.07 32.32
C THR A 257 -8.40 11.33 32.87
N THR A 258 -7.75 11.23 34.03
CA THR A 258 -6.96 12.30 34.65
C THR A 258 -5.55 12.40 34.10
N GLY A 259 -5.11 11.41 33.31
CA GLY A 259 -3.80 11.43 32.66
C GLY A 259 -3.61 12.63 31.74
N GLU A 260 -2.34 12.90 31.43
CA GLU A 260 -1.91 14.03 30.62
C GLU A 260 -1.58 13.59 29.18
N ASP A 261 -1.63 14.57 28.28
CA ASP A 261 -1.12 14.37 26.92
C ASP A 261 0.37 14.12 26.96
N PHE A 262 0.81 13.07 26.25
CA PHE A 262 2.24 12.84 26.12
C PHE A 262 2.92 14.04 25.45
N PRO A 263 4.05 14.54 25.98
CA PRO A 263 4.73 15.73 25.47
C PRO A 263 5.58 15.39 24.22
N ASN A 264 4.92 14.88 23.16
CA ASN A 264 5.58 14.57 21.91
C ASN A 264 6.23 15.82 21.33
N ASN A 265 7.37 15.64 20.66
CA ASN A 265 8.03 16.67 19.88
C ASN A 265 8.14 16.19 18.44
N PHE A 266 6.98 16.20 17.78
CA PHE A 266 6.83 15.69 16.43
C PHE A 266 7.39 16.67 15.38
N GLU A 267 8.16 16.14 14.46
CA GLU A 267 8.65 16.82 13.27
C GLU A 267 8.36 15.97 12.03
N ILE A 268 7.79 16.59 10.99
CA ILE A 268 7.69 15.92 9.70
C ILE A 268 9.06 16.00 9.01
N LYS A 269 9.61 14.83 8.69
CA LYS A 269 10.79 14.73 7.83
C LYS A 269 10.41 14.08 6.51
N LYS A 270 11.00 14.60 5.43
CA LYS A 270 10.78 14.10 4.08
C LYS A 270 11.99 13.29 3.63
N PHE A 271 11.74 12.05 3.21
CA PHE A 271 12.73 11.14 2.64
C PHE A 271 12.24 10.74 1.24
N ASN A 272 12.98 11.11 0.18
CA ASN A 272 12.66 10.79 -1.22
C ASN A 272 11.18 11.03 -1.59
N GLY A 273 10.63 12.21 -1.27
CA GLY A 273 9.21 12.50 -1.55
C GLY A 273 8.23 12.11 -0.44
N VAL A 274 8.56 11.11 0.38
CA VAL A 274 7.67 10.51 1.39
C VAL A 274 7.84 11.21 2.75
N ARG A 275 6.73 11.54 3.41
CA ARG A 275 6.71 12.15 4.74
C ARG A 275 6.65 11.08 5.83
N VAL A 276 7.50 11.22 6.85
CA VAL A 276 7.45 10.45 8.10
C VAL A 276 7.41 11.40 9.28
N VAL A 277 6.91 10.93 10.42
CA VAL A 277 6.86 11.71 11.66
C VAL A 277 7.99 11.24 12.57
N ILE A 278 8.89 12.15 12.92
CA ILE A 278 9.94 11.92 13.91
C ILE A 278 9.46 12.49 15.23
N ASP A 279 9.42 11.67 16.28
CA ASP A 279 9.22 12.12 17.64
C ASP A 279 10.57 12.22 18.36
N LYS A 280 11.04 13.45 18.56
CA LYS A 280 12.30 13.73 19.26
C LYS A 280 12.22 13.44 20.76
N THR A 281 11.02 13.31 21.32
CA THR A 281 10.84 12.98 22.74
C THR A 281 11.12 11.50 22.98
N THR A 282 10.76 10.62 22.04
CA THR A 282 10.86 9.15 22.18
C THR A 282 11.96 8.53 21.32
N ASN A 283 12.61 9.31 20.44
CA ASN A 283 13.50 8.81 19.38
C ASN A 283 12.84 7.72 18.52
N LEU A 284 11.57 7.96 18.18
CA LEU A 284 10.80 7.11 17.29
C LEU A 284 10.52 7.82 15.98
N MET A 285 10.53 7.04 14.91
CA MET A 285 10.06 7.45 13.60
C MET A 285 8.83 6.63 13.24
N TRP A 286 7.77 7.32 12.83
CA TRP A 286 6.45 6.77 12.53
C TRP A 286 6.09 7.00 11.07
N GLN A 287 5.33 6.07 10.49
CA GLN A 287 4.56 6.40 9.29
C GLN A 287 3.51 7.47 9.57
N LEU A 288 3.25 8.32 8.57
CA LEU A 288 2.25 9.38 8.66
C LEU A 288 0.80 8.84 8.69
N TYR A 289 0.57 7.71 8.03
CA TYR A 289 -0.70 6.99 7.93
C TYR A 289 -0.49 5.51 8.30
N GLY A 290 -1.55 4.83 8.73
CA GLY A 290 -1.58 3.38 8.95
C GLY A 290 -1.75 2.58 7.65
N SER A 291 -1.70 1.26 7.75
CA SER A 291 -1.79 0.34 6.63
C SER A 291 -3.02 0.59 5.75
N LYS A 292 -2.82 0.55 4.42
CA LYS A 292 -3.90 0.74 3.43
C LYS A 292 -4.96 -0.37 3.46
N SER A 293 -4.61 -1.52 4.04
CA SER A 293 -5.50 -2.66 4.24
C SER A 293 -5.64 -2.94 5.74
N ILE A 294 -6.80 -3.51 6.10
CA ILE A 294 -7.00 -4.12 7.42
C ILE A 294 -6.15 -5.39 7.48
N VAL A 295 -5.43 -5.56 8.58
CA VAL A 295 -4.61 -6.73 8.87
C VAL A 295 -5.32 -7.57 9.93
N SER A 296 -5.48 -8.86 9.68
CA SER A 296 -5.93 -9.83 10.68
C SER A 296 -4.73 -10.34 11.50
N LEU A 297 -4.96 -10.64 12.77
CA LEU A 297 -3.89 -11.02 13.70
C LEU A 297 -3.36 -12.45 13.51
N ASN A 298 -3.68 -13.15 12.42
CA ASN A 298 -3.01 -14.41 12.15
C ASN A 298 -1.49 -14.16 12.12
N LYS A 299 -0.73 -14.86 12.97
CA LYS A 299 0.72 -14.71 13.12
C LYS A 299 1.43 -14.74 11.76
N ILE A 300 1.00 -15.64 10.88
CA ILE A 300 1.51 -15.77 9.51
C ILE A 300 1.24 -14.49 8.71
N SER A 301 0.06 -13.89 8.85
CA SER A 301 -0.31 -12.67 8.13
C SER A 301 0.46 -11.44 8.61
N ILE A 302 0.70 -11.30 9.92
CA ILE A 302 1.49 -10.19 10.48
C ILE A 302 2.96 -10.30 10.08
N GLU A 303 3.56 -11.48 10.27
CA GLU A 303 4.97 -11.72 9.94
C GLU A 303 5.21 -11.51 8.45
N SER A 304 4.35 -12.07 7.60
CA SER A 304 4.41 -11.87 6.14
C SER A 304 4.25 -10.40 5.75
N TRP A 305 3.36 -9.66 6.42
CA TRP A 305 3.16 -8.24 6.17
C TRP A 305 4.42 -7.43 6.54
N LEU A 306 4.99 -7.64 7.73
CA LEU A 306 6.19 -6.96 8.20
C LEU A 306 7.41 -7.31 7.36
N GLU A 307 7.58 -8.58 7.01
CA GLU A 307 8.67 -9.05 6.16
C GLU A 307 8.59 -8.38 4.78
N THR A 308 7.42 -8.41 4.15
CA THR A 308 7.18 -7.74 2.86
C THR A 308 7.45 -6.24 2.98
N PHE A 309 6.97 -5.61 4.05
CA PHE A 309 7.15 -4.18 4.29
C PHE A 309 8.63 -3.79 4.45
N ASN A 310 9.39 -4.55 5.22
CA ASN A 310 10.82 -4.31 5.45
C ASN A 310 11.68 -4.69 4.23
N ASN A 311 11.35 -5.75 3.49
CA ASN A 311 12.05 -6.13 2.28
C ASN A 311 11.97 -5.04 1.20
N ASN A 312 10.82 -4.36 1.10
CA ASN A 312 10.63 -3.22 0.20
C ASN A 312 11.42 -1.98 0.63
N GLY A 313 11.84 -1.88 1.90
CA GLY A 313 12.63 -0.77 2.43
C GLY A 313 11.89 0.57 2.44
N TYR A 314 11.01 0.78 3.42
CA TYR A 314 10.26 2.03 3.54
C TYR A 314 11.18 3.19 3.97
N VAL A 315 11.22 4.24 3.12
CA VAL A 315 12.11 5.41 3.23
C VAL A 315 13.59 5.07 3.50
N GLY A 316 14.07 3.96 2.92
CA GLY A 316 15.46 3.51 3.04
C GLY A 316 15.76 2.68 4.29
N PHE A 317 14.76 2.43 5.15
CA PHE A 317 14.91 1.63 6.35
C PHE A 317 14.16 0.29 6.24
N ARG A 318 14.70 -0.75 6.89
CA ARG A 318 14.21 -2.14 6.84
C ARG A 318 14.00 -2.75 8.22
N ASP A 319 14.05 -1.93 9.26
CA ASP A 319 13.95 -2.27 10.68
C ASP A 319 12.63 -1.76 11.29
N TRP A 320 11.58 -1.68 10.49
CA TRP A 320 10.26 -1.26 10.95
C TRP A 320 9.56 -2.40 11.68
N ARG A 321 8.79 -2.05 12.70
CA ARG A 321 8.03 -3.00 13.51
C ARG A 321 6.69 -2.44 13.91
N ILE A 322 5.84 -3.32 14.44
CA ILE A 322 4.58 -2.92 15.08
C ILE A 322 4.92 -2.25 16.42
N PRO A 323 4.25 -1.13 16.77
CA PRO A 323 4.48 -0.47 18.05
C PRO A 323 4.00 -1.32 19.21
N THR A 324 4.64 -1.19 20.36
CA THR A 324 4.08 -1.69 21.63
C THR A 324 2.94 -0.78 22.10
N THR A 325 2.15 -1.23 23.08
CA THR A 325 1.15 -0.40 23.77
C THR A 325 1.75 0.87 24.35
N THR A 326 2.95 0.80 24.95
CA THR A 326 3.65 1.96 25.52
C THR A 326 4.06 2.97 24.46
N GLU A 327 4.34 2.53 23.23
CA GLU A 327 4.65 3.44 22.12
C GLU A 327 3.39 3.99 21.47
N ALA A 328 2.40 3.13 21.20
CA ALA A 328 1.17 3.51 20.52
C ALA A 328 0.38 4.56 21.31
N ILE A 329 0.31 4.43 22.65
CA ILE A 329 -0.42 5.36 23.51
C ILE A 329 0.14 6.79 23.46
N THR A 330 1.43 6.96 23.12
CA THR A 330 2.02 8.31 22.98
C THR A 330 1.44 9.10 21.82
N LEU A 331 0.75 8.45 20.88
CA LEU A 331 0.05 9.13 19.78
C LEU A 331 -1.32 9.68 20.21
N LEU A 332 -1.86 9.19 21.33
CA LEU A 332 -3.17 9.56 21.83
C LEU A 332 -3.19 11.00 22.35
N LYS A 333 -4.29 11.71 22.08
CA LYS A 333 -4.53 13.07 22.59
C LYS A 333 -5.85 13.17 23.33
N LYS A 334 -5.88 13.96 24.39
CA LYS A 334 -7.05 14.19 25.23
C LYS A 334 -8.15 14.89 24.47
N GLU A 335 -7.79 15.95 23.75
CA GLU A 335 -8.70 16.62 22.84
C GLU A 335 -8.75 15.91 21.49
N LYS A 336 -9.96 15.85 20.93
CA LYS A 336 -10.15 15.34 19.59
C LYS A 336 -9.75 16.38 18.54
N ASN A 337 -9.21 15.90 17.44
CA ASN A 337 -8.92 16.71 16.26
C ASN A 337 -10.18 16.96 15.41
N ALA A 338 -10.01 17.65 14.28
CA ALA A 338 -11.11 17.99 13.36
C ALA A 338 -11.82 16.77 12.73
N ASP A 339 -11.18 15.60 12.74
CA ASP A 339 -11.76 14.32 12.26
C ASP A 339 -12.49 13.55 13.36
N ASP A 340 -12.72 14.15 14.54
CA ASP A 340 -13.29 13.53 15.74
C ASP A 340 -12.44 12.36 16.29
N LEU A 341 -11.11 12.46 16.15
CA LEU A 341 -10.15 11.46 16.63
C LEU A 341 -9.25 12.02 17.73
N HIS A 342 -9.01 11.22 18.78
CA HIS A 342 -8.00 11.42 19.82
C HIS A 342 -6.57 11.19 19.29
N LEU A 343 -6.21 11.85 18.20
CA LEU A 343 -4.94 11.67 17.49
C LEU A 343 -4.33 13.04 17.15
N HIS A 344 -3.03 13.17 17.34
CA HIS A 344 -2.32 14.40 17.01
C HIS A 344 -2.49 14.80 15.53
N LEU A 345 -2.77 16.08 15.27
CA LEU A 345 -3.10 16.66 13.95
C LEU A 345 -2.06 16.43 12.84
N LEU A 346 -0.82 16.09 13.21
CA LEU A 346 0.23 15.78 12.23
C LEU A 346 0.05 14.41 11.58
N PHE A 347 -0.65 13.48 12.24
CA PHE A 347 -0.97 12.20 11.65
C PHE A 347 -2.23 12.34 10.80
N GLU A 348 -2.19 11.77 9.61
CA GLU A 348 -3.35 11.76 8.73
C GLU A 348 -4.33 10.70 9.20
N LYS A 349 -5.63 10.96 8.99
CA LYS A 349 -6.69 9.99 9.27
C LYS A 349 -6.40 8.70 8.52
N ASP A 350 -6.45 7.58 9.25
CA ASP A 350 -6.27 6.28 8.64
C ASP A 350 -7.43 5.95 7.69
N PHE A 351 -7.10 5.27 6.60
CA PHE A 351 -8.05 4.97 5.52
C PHE A 351 -9.28 4.19 6.02
N TRP A 352 -9.06 3.32 7.01
CA TRP A 352 -10.09 2.58 7.71
C TRP A 352 -10.18 3.16 9.11
N SER A 353 -11.35 3.64 9.55
CA SER A 353 -11.61 4.05 10.94
C SER A 353 -11.57 2.84 11.89
N LYS A 354 -10.41 2.19 12.01
CA LYS A 354 -10.17 0.94 12.71
C LYS A 354 -9.03 1.13 13.72
N PRO A 355 -8.97 0.29 14.77
CA PRO A 355 -7.96 0.41 15.82
C PRO A 355 -6.55 0.14 15.30
N LEU A 356 -5.57 0.84 15.87
CA LEU A 356 -4.16 0.62 15.64
C LEU A 356 -3.70 -0.61 16.42
N LEU A 357 -3.34 -1.68 15.71
CA LEU A 357 -2.78 -2.89 16.30
C LEU A 357 -1.43 -2.60 16.97
N THR A 358 -1.24 -3.19 18.13
CA THR A 358 0.04 -3.21 18.84
C THR A 358 0.64 -4.61 18.82
N SER A 359 1.94 -4.72 19.10
CA SER A 359 2.63 -6.01 19.17
C SER A 359 2.31 -6.79 20.45
N ASP A 360 1.66 -6.15 21.44
CA ASP A 360 1.38 -6.77 22.72
C ASP A 360 0.13 -7.63 22.66
N SER A 361 0.27 -8.91 23.05
CA SER A 361 -0.85 -9.85 23.08
C SER A 361 -1.67 -9.67 24.35
N PHE A 362 -2.91 -10.13 24.28
CA PHE A 362 -3.78 -10.21 25.44
C PHE A 362 -3.93 -11.69 25.87
N PRO A 363 -3.79 -12.02 27.17
CA PRO A 363 -3.83 -13.40 27.65
C PRO A 363 -5.22 -14.01 27.46
N TYR A 364 -5.38 -14.76 26.36
CA TYR A 364 -6.67 -15.31 25.92
C TYR A 364 -7.33 -16.22 26.97
N LYS A 365 -6.53 -16.97 27.75
CA LYS A 365 -7.00 -17.96 28.73
C LYS A 365 -7.80 -17.37 29.90
N SER A 366 -7.74 -16.05 30.12
CA SER A 366 -8.26 -15.40 31.33
C SER A 366 -9.59 -14.67 31.15
N SER A 367 -10.10 -14.60 29.92
CA SER A 367 -10.93 -13.44 29.53
C SER A 367 -12.42 -13.69 29.34
N GLY A 368 -12.87 -14.94 29.32
CA GLY A 368 -14.30 -15.26 29.18
C GLY A 368 -14.96 -14.81 27.86
N TYR A 369 -14.21 -14.23 26.92
CA TYR A 369 -14.70 -13.75 25.63
C TYR A 369 -14.61 -14.84 24.54
N ASN A 370 -15.68 -15.04 23.77
CA ASN A 370 -15.70 -15.88 22.56
C ASN A 370 -15.04 -15.15 21.37
N LEU A 371 -13.76 -14.82 21.46
CA LEU A 371 -13.00 -14.17 20.38
C LEU A 371 -12.11 -15.18 19.64
N PRO A 372 -11.78 -14.96 18.36
CA PRO A 372 -10.79 -15.77 17.65
C PRO A 372 -9.42 -15.65 18.32
N THR A 373 -8.68 -16.77 18.48
CA THR A 373 -7.25 -16.70 18.80
C THR A 373 -6.44 -16.59 17.50
N PRO A 374 -5.42 -15.71 17.44
CA PRO A 374 -4.93 -14.82 18.49
C PRO A 374 -5.66 -13.45 18.57
N VAL A 375 -5.57 -12.80 19.74
CA VAL A 375 -6.00 -11.40 20.00
C VAL A 375 -4.84 -10.54 20.49
N SER A 376 -4.87 -9.25 20.22
CA SER A 376 -3.91 -8.26 20.70
C SER A 376 -4.59 -7.02 21.25
N TRP A 377 -3.81 -6.23 21.97
CA TRP A 377 -4.18 -4.85 22.29
C TRP A 377 -4.14 -3.99 21.02
N ALA A 378 -5.12 -3.10 20.90
CA ALA A 378 -5.17 -2.10 19.84
C ALA A 378 -5.70 -0.76 20.37
N LEU A 379 -5.15 0.34 19.87
CA LEU A 379 -5.53 1.68 20.28
C LEU A 379 -6.62 2.23 19.35
N ASN A 380 -7.79 2.55 19.89
CA ASN A 380 -8.91 3.10 19.15
C ASN A 380 -8.95 4.63 19.29
N PHE A 381 -8.47 5.35 18.28
CA PHE A 381 -8.42 6.82 18.29
C PHE A 381 -9.80 7.48 18.32
N SER A 382 -10.88 6.84 17.85
CA SER A 382 -12.23 7.43 17.91
C SER A 382 -12.78 7.38 19.34
N LYS A 383 -12.51 6.30 20.06
CA LYS A 383 -12.92 6.14 21.47
C LYS A 383 -11.93 6.74 22.45
N GLY A 384 -10.69 6.98 22.04
CA GLY A 384 -9.61 7.43 22.91
C GLY A 384 -9.12 6.36 23.88
N CYS A 385 -9.31 5.08 23.56
CA CYS A 385 -9.09 3.98 24.50
C CYS A 385 -8.41 2.77 23.86
N PHE A 386 -7.77 1.95 24.68
CA PHE A 386 -7.36 0.60 24.27
C PHE A 386 -8.58 -0.32 24.16
N GLU A 387 -8.50 -1.28 23.25
CA GLU A 387 -9.44 -2.40 23.14
C GLU A 387 -8.73 -3.67 22.67
N ILE A 388 -9.38 -4.81 22.89
CA ILE A 388 -8.89 -6.12 22.47
C ILE A 388 -9.55 -6.47 21.13
N THR A 389 -8.75 -6.86 20.15
CA THR A 389 -9.25 -7.18 18.80
C THR A 389 -8.42 -8.30 18.16
N TYR A 390 -8.93 -8.86 17.06
CA TYR A 390 -8.25 -9.82 16.20
C TYR A 390 -7.93 -9.25 14.80
N PHE A 391 -8.22 -7.96 14.57
CA PHE A 391 -7.90 -7.24 13.34
C PHE A 391 -7.80 -5.73 13.57
N GLY A 392 -7.11 -5.03 12.69
CA GLY A 392 -6.98 -3.57 12.75
C GLY A 392 -6.06 -3.04 11.66
N ILE A 393 -5.54 -1.83 11.85
CA ILE A 393 -4.51 -1.26 11.00
C ILE A 393 -3.14 -1.36 11.68
N ILE A 394 -2.07 -1.31 10.91
CA ILE A 394 -0.71 -1.21 11.43
C ILE A 394 -0.13 0.15 11.05
N ARG A 395 0.40 0.90 12.02
CA ARG A 395 1.24 2.09 11.78
C ARG A 395 2.65 1.76 12.26
N PRO A 396 3.55 1.34 11.35
CA PRO A 396 4.89 0.92 11.72
C PRO A 396 5.68 2.04 12.39
N VAL A 397 6.51 1.62 13.34
CA VAL A 397 7.45 2.46 14.04
C VAL A 397 8.86 1.88 13.92
N ARG A 398 9.87 2.74 13.97
CA ARG A 398 11.28 2.35 14.14
C ARG A 398 11.98 3.30 15.09
N SER A 399 13.09 2.86 15.66
CA SER A 399 13.96 3.72 16.47
C SER A 399 14.93 4.50 15.56
N ILE A 400 15.33 5.70 16.00
CA ILE A 400 16.27 6.58 15.29
C ILE A 400 17.49 6.96 16.12
#